data_AF-A0A7V4NHQ1-F1
#
_entry.id   AF-A0A7V4NHQ1-F1
#
_cell.length_a   1.000
_cell.length_b   1.000
_cell.length_c   1.000
_cell.angle_alpha   90.00
_cell.angle_beta   90.00
_cell.angle_gamma   90.00
#
_symmetry.space_group_name_H-M   'P 1'
#
loop_
_entity.id
_entity.type
_entity.pdbx_description
1 polymer ?
#
loop_
_entity_poly.entity_id
_entity_poly.type
_entity_poly.pdbx_seq_one_letter_code
_entity_poly.pdbx_strand_id
1 'polypeptide(L)'
;MKIINDKISIEELKKLASETFGNLVKAVVDVEKEIMAIGGELHAVEEMLLLNSGSKQKNLWGRNLYPEKYRNDLMKIGLSLTLL
;
A
#
# COMPACT_ATOMS: atom_id res chain seq x y z
N MET A 1 8.09 -4.46 6.30
CA MET A 1 6.92 -4.85 5.47
C MET A 1 5.77 -5.26 6.35
N LYS A 2 4.54 -4.91 5.95
CA LYS A 2 3.31 -5.31 6.66
C LYS A 2 2.11 -5.37 5.72
N ILE A 3 1.12 -6.20 6.07
CA ILE A 3 -0.20 -6.23 5.44
C ILE A 3 -1.15 -5.35 6.24
N ILE A 4 -1.86 -4.47 5.55
CA ILE A 4 -2.90 -3.59 6.07
C ILE A 4 -4.25 -4.12 5.58
N ASN A 5 -5.23 -4.19 6.48
CA ASN A 5 -6.56 -4.75 6.22
C ASN A 5 -7.72 -3.75 6.42
N ASP A 6 -7.42 -2.51 6.80
CA ASP A 6 -8.43 -1.44 6.93
C ASP A 6 -7.79 -0.08 6.63
N LYS A 7 -7.01 0.43 7.60
CA LYS A 7 -6.48 1.79 7.56
C LYS A 7 -5.04 1.88 8.04
N ILE A 8 -4.36 2.91 7.55
CA ILE A 8 -3.04 3.33 8.00
C ILE A 8 -3.03 4.85 8.19
N SER A 9 -2.33 5.34 9.21
CA SER A 9 -2.20 6.78 9.41
C SER A 9 -1.28 7.40 8.36
N ILE A 10 -1.56 8.66 7.99
CA ILE A 10 -0.68 9.40 7.09
C ILE A 10 0.69 9.63 7.74
N GLU A 11 0.75 9.81 9.06
CA GLU A 11 2.02 9.91 9.79
C GLU A 11 2.87 8.65 9.62
N GLU A 12 2.28 7.46 9.73
CA GLU A 12 3.01 6.21 9.54
C GLU A 12 3.45 6.04 8.08
N LEU A 13 2.62 6.42 7.11
CA LEU A 13 3.02 6.45 5.71
C LEU A 13 4.15 7.46 5.44
N LYS A 14 4.14 8.64 6.08
CA LYS A 14 5.23 9.62 5.98
C LYS A 14 6.53 9.07 6.55
N LYS A 15 6.46 8.39 7.70
CA LYS A 15 7.62 7.71 8.28
C LYS A 15 8.19 6.67 7.33
N LEU A 16 7.35 5.78 6.80
CA LEU A 16 7.77 4.76 5.84
C LEU A 16 8.36 5.37 4.55
N ALA A 17 7.78 6.47 4.06
CA ALA A 17 8.32 7.18 2.90
C ALA A 17 9.73 7.70 3.20
N SER A 18 9.93 8.35 4.36
CA SER A 18 11.22 8.92 4.76
C SER A 18 12.32 7.88 4.94
N GLU A 19 11.96 6.67 5.36
CA GLU A 19 12.88 5.53 5.53
C GLU A 19 13.22 4.82 4.20
N THR A 20 12.51 5.14 3.11
CA THR A 20 12.65 4.46 1.81
C THR A 20 12.91 5.45 0.67
N PHE A 21 11.87 5.94 0.00
CA PHE A 21 11.94 6.76 -1.23
C PHE A 21 11.69 8.26 -0.98
N GLY A 22 11.92 8.73 0.24
CA GLY A 22 11.73 10.12 0.66
C GLY A 22 10.25 10.48 0.87
N ASN A 23 9.49 10.66 -0.22
CA ASN A 23 8.09 11.09 -0.19
C ASN A 23 7.11 10.07 -0.78
N LEU A 24 7.60 8.86 -1.04
CA LEU A 24 6.89 7.80 -1.74
C LEU A 24 6.92 6.52 -0.89
N VAL A 25 5.77 5.87 -0.77
CA VAL A 25 5.64 4.50 -0.30
C VAL A 25 5.17 3.64 -1.46
N LYS A 26 5.88 2.53 -1.71
CA LYS A 26 5.40 1.49 -2.60
C LYS A 26 4.34 0.65 -1.89
N ALA A 27 3.35 0.24 -2.66
CA ALA A 27 2.28 -0.61 -2.17
C ALA A 27 1.80 -1.56 -3.26
N VAL A 28 1.25 -2.70 -2.85
CA VAL A 28 0.46 -3.59 -3.69
C VAL A 28 -0.86 -3.87 -3.01
N VAL A 29 -1.95 -3.73 -3.73
CA VAL A 29 -3.32 -3.95 -3.24
C VAL A 29 -3.86 -5.27 -3.80
N ASP A 30 -4.49 -6.09 -2.97
CA ASP A 30 -5.41 -7.14 -3.44
C ASP A 30 -6.82 -6.55 -3.46
N VAL A 31 -7.37 -6.38 -4.67
CA VAL A 31 -8.70 -5.76 -4.86
C VAL A 31 -9.87 -6.71 -4.56
N GLU A 32 -9.65 -8.04 -4.54
CA GLU A 32 -10.69 -9.01 -4.14
C GLU A 32 -10.82 -9.07 -2.61
N LYS A 33 -9.68 -8.97 -1.90
CA LYS A 33 -9.62 -9.07 -0.43
C LYS A 33 -9.64 -7.73 0.30
N GLU A 34 -9.53 -6.62 -0.41
CA GLU A 34 -9.44 -5.26 0.15
C GLU A 34 -8.30 -5.12 1.18
N ILE A 35 -7.14 -5.74 0.89
CA ILE A 35 -5.92 -5.63 1.70
C ILE A 35 -4.77 -5.02 0.90
N MET A 36 -3.74 -4.52 1.58
CA MET A 36 -2.56 -3.90 0.95
C MET A 36 -1.27 -4.31 1.65
N ALA A 37 -0.25 -4.70 0.90
CA ALA A 37 1.12 -4.84 1.40
C ALA A 37 1.92 -3.56 1.13
N ILE A 38 2.69 -3.11 2.13
CA ILE A 38 3.55 -1.93 2.02
C ILE A 38 4.92 -2.13 2.68
N GLY A 39 5.84 -1.22 2.34
CA GLY A 39 7.14 -1.11 2.97
C GLY A 39 8.14 -2.12 2.42
N GLY A 40 7.94 -2.58 1.19
CA GLY A 40 8.96 -3.28 0.41
C GLY A 40 9.75 -2.30 -0.45
N GLU A 41 10.97 -2.67 -0.82
CA GLU A 41 11.81 -1.87 -1.73
C GLU A 41 11.26 -1.86 -3.16
N LEU A 42 10.56 -2.93 -3.57
CA LEU A 42 9.95 -3.07 -4.89
C LEU A 42 8.55 -3.66 -4.76
N HIS A 43 7.66 -3.36 -5.71
CA HIS A 43 6.31 -3.96 -5.75
C HIS A 43 6.36 -5.49 -5.80
N ALA A 44 7.36 -6.08 -6.47
CA ALA A 44 7.52 -7.53 -6.52
C ALA A 44 7.66 -8.18 -5.12
N VAL A 45 8.25 -7.47 -4.15
CA VAL A 45 8.39 -7.98 -2.77
C VAL A 45 7.02 -7.97 -2.05
N GLU A 46 6.25 -6.91 -2.27
CA GLU A 46 4.89 -6.75 -1.72
C GLU A 46 3.90 -7.73 -2.37
N GLU A 47 4.01 -7.94 -3.68
CA GLU A 47 3.26 -8.96 -4.42
C GLU A 47 3.54 -10.35 -3.85
N MET A 48 4.81 -10.70 -3.67
CA MET A 48 5.20 -11.99 -3.09
C MET A 48 4.59 -12.21 -1.70
N LEU A 49 4.57 -11.18 -0.85
CA LEU A 49 3.95 -11.26 0.48
C LEU A 49 2.45 -11.56 0.37
N LEU A 50 1.73 -10.89 -0.52
CA LEU A 50 0.30 -11.13 -0.72
C LEU A 50 0.00 -12.48 -1.37
N LEU A 51 0.81 -12.93 -2.31
CA LEU A 51 0.71 -14.27 -2.90
C LEU A 51 0.88 -15.34 -1.82
N ASN A 52 1.89 -15.20 -0.95
CA ASN A 52 2.13 -16.11 0.16
C ASN A 52 0.99 -16.09 1.20
N SER A 53 0.24 -14.99 1.30
CA SER A 53 -0.99 -14.91 2.12
C SER A 53 -2.26 -15.35 1.36
N GLY A 54 -2.09 -16.08 0.25
CA GLY A 54 -3.16 -16.71 -0.52
C GLY A 54 -3.92 -15.76 -1.46
N SER A 55 -3.36 -14.61 -1.79
CA SER A 55 -3.90 -13.70 -2.82
C SER A 55 -3.64 -14.28 -4.22
N LYS A 56 -4.41 -13.85 -5.22
CA LYS A 56 -4.21 -14.30 -6.61
C LYS A 56 -3.57 -13.17 -7.41
N GLN A 57 -2.55 -13.50 -8.23
CA GLN A 57 -1.84 -12.51 -9.05
C GLN A 57 -2.78 -11.59 -9.84
N LYS A 58 -3.87 -12.13 -10.41
CA LYS A 58 -4.86 -11.37 -11.18
C LYS A 58 -5.58 -10.28 -10.40
N ASN A 59 -5.54 -10.31 -9.07
CA ASN A 59 -6.15 -9.32 -8.19
C ASN A 59 -5.13 -8.32 -7.63
N LEU A 60 -3.84 -8.50 -7.90
CA LEU A 60 -2.77 -7.67 -7.34
C LEU A 60 -2.49 -6.47 -8.23
N TRP A 61 -2.47 -5.29 -7.64
CA TRP A 61 -2.18 -4.03 -8.34
C TRP A 61 -1.14 -3.23 -7.58
N GLY A 62 0.01 -3.00 -8.22
CA GLY A 62 1.08 -2.15 -7.69
C GLY A 62 0.74 -0.66 -7.81
N ARG A 63 1.06 0.12 -6.76
CA ARG A 63 0.80 1.56 -6.73
C ARG A 63 1.85 2.31 -5.91
N ASN A 64 2.09 3.55 -6.33
CA ASN A 64 2.88 4.53 -5.59
C ASN A 64 1.95 5.42 -4.73
N LEU A 65 2.18 5.45 -3.42
CA LEU A 65 1.47 6.29 -2.47
C LEU A 65 2.32 7.50 -2.10
N TYR A 66 1.76 8.71 -2.24
CA TYR A 66 2.41 9.96 -1.86
C TYR A 66 1.70 10.51 -0.62
N PRO A 67 2.26 10.35 0.60
CA PRO A 67 1.56 10.71 1.83
C PRO A 67 1.09 12.17 1.87
N GLU A 68 1.85 13.07 1.26
CA GLU A 68 1.53 14.51 1.17
C GLU A 68 0.29 14.84 0.32
N LYS A 69 -0.19 13.90 -0.51
CA LYS A 69 -1.41 14.10 -1.32
C LYS A 69 -2.69 13.79 -0.55
N TYR A 70 -2.60 13.18 0.63
CA TYR A 70 -3.77 12.85 1.44
C TYR A 70 -4.08 14.02 2.40
N ARG A 71 -5.36 14.42 2.47
CA ARG A 71 -5.84 15.50 3.34
C ARG A 71 -6.43 15.02 4.67
N ASN A 72 -6.75 13.74 4.78
CA ASN A 72 -7.27 13.12 6.00
C ASN A 72 -6.13 12.46 6.76
N ASP A 73 -6.26 12.32 8.08
CA ASP A 73 -5.25 11.69 8.94
C ASP A 73 -5.08 10.18 8.70
N LEU A 74 -6.04 9.57 8.00
CA LEU A 74 -6.09 8.14 7.72
C LEU A 74 -6.29 7.88 6.23
N MET A 75 -5.51 6.95 5.70
CA MET A 75 -5.77 6.31 4.42
C MET A 75 -6.54 5.01 4.66
N LYS A 76 -7.68 4.85 3.98
CA LYS A 76 -8.45 3.59 3.91
C LYS A 76 -8.17 2.87 2.60
N ILE A 77 -8.11 1.54 2.67
CA ILE A 77 -8.06 0.70 1.47
C ILE A 77 -9.39 0.86 0.71
N GLY A 78 -9.35 0.95 -0.62
CA GLY A 78 -10.55 1.14 -1.45
C GLY A 78 -10.89 2.60 -1.80
N LEU A 79 -10.83 3.54 -0.84
CA LEU A 79 -11.23 4.95 -1.05
C LEU A 79 -10.32 5.75 -2.02
N SER A 80 -9.19 5.19 -2.40
CA SER A 80 -8.22 5.83 -3.30
C SER A 80 -8.08 5.11 -4.66
N LEU A 81 -8.81 4.01 -4.88
CA LEU A 81 -8.86 3.33 -6.18
C LEU A 81 -9.65 4.14 -7.22
N THR A 82 -10.46 5.12 -6.80
CA THR A 82 -11.28 5.97 -7.69
C THR A 82 -10.50 7.09 -8.40
N LEU A 83 -9.18 7.17 -8.25
CA LEU A 83 -8.33 8.23 -8.83
C LEU A 83 -7.25 7.68 -9.78
N LEU A 84 -7.46 6.49 -10.34
CA LEU A 84 -6.72 5.97 -11.50
C LEU A 84 -7.64 5.85 -12.70
#